data_AF-A0A524FMR6-F1
#
_entry.id   AF-A0A524FMR6-F1
#
_cell.length_a   1.000
_cell.length_b   1.000
_cell.length_c   1.000
_cell.angle_alpha   90.00
_cell.angle_beta   90.00
_cell.angle_gamma   90.00
#
_symmetry.space_group_name_H-M   'P 1'
#
loop_
_entity.id
_entity.type
_entity.pdbx_description
1 polymer ?
#
loop_
_entity_poly.entity_id
_entity_poly.type
_entity_poly.pdbx_seq_one_letter_code
_entity_poly.pdbx_strand_id
1 'polypeptide(L)'
;TGYLEFNNNHDKLNHRQSFRIKAKCDFDYFDFSSHADGKQIRDYVANLKFNKENNNVFCIHGDQEATTKLSSDLAKKNYNSVAPEAGDVYRI
;
A
#
# COMPACT_ATOMS: atom_id res chain seq x y z
N THR A 1 -23.74 2.12 -10.01
CA THR A 1 -24.30 0.87 -9.41
C THR A 1 -23.17 -0.12 -9.24
N GLY A 2 -22.80 -0.45 -8.00
CA GLY A 2 -21.70 -1.39 -7.72
C GLY A 2 -22.14 -2.85 -7.86
N TYR A 3 -21.18 -3.74 -8.13
CA TYR A 3 -21.39 -5.18 -8.07
C TYR A 3 -20.43 -5.77 -7.04
N LEU A 4 -20.92 -6.71 -6.24
CA LEU A 4 -20.11 -7.55 -5.36
C LEU A 4 -19.92 -8.90 -6.05
N GLU A 5 -18.67 -9.29 -6.26
CA GLU A 5 -18.32 -10.59 -6.81
C GLU A 5 -17.89 -11.53 -5.69
N PHE A 6 -18.56 -12.69 -5.60
CA PHE A 6 -18.25 -13.70 -4.59
C PHE A 6 -17.80 -14.99 -5.28
N ASN A 7 -16.59 -15.43 -4.95
CA ASN A 7 -16.03 -16.70 -5.39
C ASN A 7 -15.88 -17.63 -4.18
N ASN A 8 -16.70 -18.68 -4.13
CA ASN A 8 -16.64 -19.67 -3.05
C ASN A 8 -15.60 -20.75 -3.40
N ASN A 9 -14.46 -20.75 -2.71
CA ASN A 9 -13.43 -21.80 -2.82
C ASN A 9 -13.57 -22.82 -1.68
N HIS A 10 -14.73 -23.45 -1.54
CA HIS A 10 -14.87 -24.62 -0.67
C HIS A 10 -14.66 -25.91 -1.49
N ASP A 11 -13.54 -26.59 -1.20
CA ASP A 11 -12.96 -27.77 -1.87
C ASP A 11 -13.81 -29.07 -1.88
N LYS A 12 -15.15 -29.01 -1.87
CA LYS A 12 -15.96 -30.25 -1.78
C LYS A 12 -17.13 -30.40 -2.75
N LEU A 13 -17.39 -29.45 -3.66
CA LEU A 13 -18.41 -29.64 -4.68
C LEU A 13 -17.86 -29.19 -6.04
N ASN A 14 -17.99 -30.06 -7.05
CA ASN A 14 -17.56 -29.90 -8.45
C ASN A 14 -18.25 -28.74 -9.21
N HIS A 15 -18.73 -27.70 -8.53
CA HIS A 15 -19.44 -26.56 -9.11
C HIS A 15 -18.85 -25.26 -8.56
N ARG A 16 -17.87 -24.72 -9.29
CA ARG A 16 -17.51 -23.30 -9.18
C ARG A 16 -18.70 -22.47 -9.67
N GLN A 17 -19.46 -21.90 -8.76
CA GLN A 17 -20.49 -20.93 -9.08
C GLN A 17 -19.95 -19.53 -8.76
N SER A 18 -19.76 -18.72 -9.80
CA SER A 18 -19.48 -17.31 -9.68
C SER A 18 -20.79 -16.55 -9.55
N PHE A 19 -20.97 -15.84 -8.43
CA PHE A 19 -22.17 -15.02 -8.20
C PHE A 19 -21.83 -13.55 -8.37
N ARG A 20 -22.60 -12.86 -9.23
CA ARG A 20 -22.52 -11.41 -9.41
C ARG A 20 -23.73 -10.77 -8.75
N ILE A 21 -23.53 -10.15 -7.60
CA ILE A 21 -24.61 -9.53 -6.82
C ILE A 21 -24.61 -8.03 -7.12
N LYS A 22 -25.72 -7.52 -7.66
CA LYS A 22 -25.91 -6.08 -7.88
C LYS A 22 -26.20 -5.41 -6.53
N ALA A 23 -25.37 -4.45 -6.12
CA ALA A 23 -25.66 -3.64 -4.95
C ALA A 23 -26.91 -2.79 -5.21
N LYS A 24 -27.92 -2.96 -4.36
CA LYS A 24 -29.20 -2.24 -4.42
C LYS A 24 -29.37 -1.19 -3.31
N CYS A 25 -28.45 -1.17 -2.34
CA CYS A 25 -28.43 -0.17 -1.28
C CYS A 25 -27.50 0.98 -1.64
N ASP A 26 -27.75 2.12 -1.01
CA ASP A 26 -26.81 3.22 -0.99
C ASP A 26 -25.58 2.81 -0.17
N PHE A 27 -24.40 3.29 -0.56
CA PHE A 27 -23.15 3.03 0.14
C PHE A 27 -22.38 4.34 0.25
N ASP A 28 -21.82 4.56 1.43
CA ASP A 28 -20.91 5.67 1.70
C ASP A 28 -19.55 5.11 2.10
N TYR A 29 -18.50 5.87 1.82
CA TYR A 29 -17.13 5.52 2.20
C TYR A 29 -16.63 6.48 3.28
N PHE A 30 -16.22 5.90 4.40
CA PHE A 30 -15.56 6.61 5.49
C PHE A 30 -14.25 5.91 5.80
N ASP A 31 -13.15 6.66 5.80
CA ASP A 31 -11.85 6.16 6.17
C ASP A 31 -11.56 6.50 7.64
N PHE A 32 -11.58 5.49 8.50
CA PHE A 32 -11.20 5.57 9.91
C PHE A 32 -9.85 4.90 10.17
N SER A 33 -9.04 4.73 9.12
CA SER A 33 -7.72 4.13 9.23
C SER A 33 -6.87 4.91 10.22
N SER A 34 -6.21 4.19 11.13
CA SER A 34 -5.20 4.75 12.03
C SER A 34 -3.84 4.95 11.36
N HIS A 35 -3.74 4.73 10.03
CA HIS A 35 -2.50 4.94 9.29
C HIS A 35 -2.36 6.39 8.85
N ALA A 36 -1.12 6.86 8.82
CA ALA A 36 -0.82 8.15 8.23
C ALA A 36 -1.12 8.14 6.73
N ASP A 37 -1.75 9.20 6.23
CA ASP A 37 -1.97 9.36 4.81
C ASP A 37 -0.65 9.68 4.07
N GLY A 38 -0.71 9.70 2.73
CA GLY A 38 0.47 9.96 1.92
C GLY A 38 1.12 11.33 2.18
N LYS A 39 0.35 12.36 2.56
CA LYS A 39 0.89 13.69 2.85
C LYS A 39 1.61 13.66 4.20
N GLN A 40 0.98 13.10 5.22
CA GLN A 40 1.53 12.97 6.57
C GLN A 40 2.85 12.18 6.56
N ILE A 41 2.94 11.10 5.79
CA ILE A 41 4.19 10.33 5.64
C ILE A 41 5.30 11.19 5.02
N ARG A 42 5.01 11.94 3.95
CA ARG A 42 5.99 12.82 3.29
C ARG A 42 6.46 13.94 4.21
N ASP A 43 5.53 14.54 4.95
CA ASP A 43 5.83 15.60 5.92
C ASP A 43 6.66 15.03 7.07
N TYR A 44 6.36 13.81 7.53
CA TYR A 44 7.15 13.13 8.56
C TYR A 44 8.61 12.93 8.11
N VAL A 45 8.83 12.35 6.93
CA VAL A 45 10.19 12.12 6.39
C VAL A 45 10.97 13.43 6.20
N ALA A 46 10.29 14.49 5.76
CA ALA A 46 10.91 15.80 5.57
C ALA A 46 11.40 16.44 6.88
N ASN A 47 10.75 16.13 8.00
CA ASN A 47 11.07 16.67 9.31
C ASN A 47 12.03 15.78 10.14
N LEU A 48 12.37 14.59 9.64
CA LEU A 48 13.36 13.73 10.29
C LEU A 48 14.76 14.33 10.20
N LYS A 49 15.48 14.31 11.32
CA LYS A 49 16.89 14.68 11.37
C LYS A 49 17.73 13.42 11.15
N PHE A 50 18.10 13.20 9.90
CA PHE A 50 19.02 12.15 9.51
C PHE A 50 20.44 12.45 10.04
N ASN A 51 21.20 11.39 10.34
CA ASN A 51 22.62 11.53 10.62
C ASN A 51 23.32 12.02 9.34
N LYS A 52 24.36 12.86 9.48
CA LYS A 52 24.95 13.67 8.39
C LYS A 52 25.32 12.91 7.11
N GLU A 53 25.49 11.59 7.17
CA GLU A 53 25.96 10.76 6.07
C GLU A 53 24.93 9.72 5.58
N ASN A 54 23.75 9.65 6.20
CA ASN A 54 22.80 8.57 5.90
C ASN A 54 21.36 9.07 5.92
N ASN A 55 20.74 9.12 4.73
CA ASN A 55 19.34 9.42 4.53
C ASN A 55 18.57 8.26 3.85
N ASN A 56 18.94 7.04 4.21
CA ASN A 56 18.33 5.82 3.70
C ASN A 56 16.86 5.70 4.16
N VAL A 57 15.94 5.47 3.22
CA VAL A 57 14.51 5.30 3.52
C VAL A 57 13.93 4.10 2.77
N PHE A 58 13.55 3.05 3.51
CA PHE A 58 12.93 1.86 2.96
C PHE A 58 11.39 1.96 3.05
N CYS A 59 10.72 1.99 1.89
CA CYS A 59 9.28 2.06 1.80
C CYS A 59 8.67 0.65 1.81
N ILE A 60 8.05 0.27 2.93
CA ILE A 60 7.48 -1.07 3.17
C ILE A 60 6.01 -0.96 3.63
N HIS A 61 5.35 -2.11 3.82
CA HIS A 61 3.97 -2.20 4.37
C HIS A 61 2.93 -1.33 3.63
N GLY A 62 2.85 -1.51 2.32
CA GLY A 62 1.78 -0.97 1.47
C GLY A 62 1.59 -1.85 0.24
N ASP A 63 0.60 -1.53 -0.59
CA ASP A 63 0.55 -2.13 -1.92
C ASP A 63 1.80 -1.73 -2.74
N GLN A 64 2.16 -2.57 -3.70
CA GLN A 64 3.40 -2.42 -4.47
C GLN A 64 3.47 -1.08 -5.20
N GLU A 65 2.34 -0.58 -5.71
CA GLU A 65 2.28 0.69 -6.41
C GLU A 65 2.54 1.85 -5.44
N ALA A 66 1.90 1.85 -4.27
CA ALA A 66 2.06 2.88 -3.25
C ALA A 66 3.49 2.96 -2.72
N THR A 67 4.12 1.83 -2.38
CA THR A 67 5.50 1.81 -1.87
C THR A 67 6.50 2.26 -2.92
N THR A 68 6.35 1.79 -4.17
CA THR A 68 7.20 2.18 -5.31
C THR A 68 7.06 3.67 -5.65
N LYS A 69 5.83 4.20 -5.60
CA LYS A 69 5.58 5.62 -5.84
C LYS A 69 6.19 6.49 -4.75
N LEU A 70 6.04 6.09 -3.48
CA LEU A 70 6.61 6.82 -2.36
C LEU A 70 8.15 6.85 -2.43
N SER A 71 8.78 5.70 -2.69
CA SER A 71 10.25 5.63 -2.80
C SER A 71 10.76 6.49 -3.96
N SER A 72 10.07 6.45 -5.11
CA SER A 72 10.39 7.29 -6.28
C SER A 72 10.26 8.79 -5.97
N ASP A 73 9.23 9.21 -5.24
CA ASP A 73 9.04 10.60 -4.84
C ASP A 73 10.13 11.08 -3.87
N LEU A 74 10.56 10.21 -2.94
CA LEU A 74 11.65 10.50 -2.01
C LEU A 74 13.01 10.53 -2.73
N ALA A 75 13.25 9.65 -3.68
CA ALA A 75 14.46 9.66 -4.50
C ALA A 75 14.61 11.00 -5.26
N LYS A 76 13.51 11.54 -5.83
CA LYS A 76 13.50 12.88 -6.47
C LYS A 76 13.85 14.03 -5.51
N LYS A 77 13.71 13.82 -4.21
CA LYS A 77 14.08 14.78 -3.14
C LYS A 77 15.46 14.50 -2.56
N ASN A 78 16.30 13.72 -3.26
CA ASN A 78 17.65 13.33 -2.86
C ASN A 78 17.75 12.44 -1.61
N TYR A 79 16.69 11.71 -1.26
CA TYR A 79 16.78 10.62 -0.28
C TYR A 79 17.30 9.35 -0.94
N ASN A 80 18.11 8.56 -0.23
CA ASN A 80 18.45 7.21 -0.68
C ASN A 80 17.29 6.25 -0.39
N SER A 81 16.25 6.30 -1.21
CA SER A 81 15.00 5.58 -0.97
C SER A 81 14.79 4.39 -1.90
N VAL A 82 14.30 3.30 -1.33
CA VAL A 82 14.03 2.04 -2.05
C VAL A 82 12.71 1.45 -1.54
N ALA A 83 11.97 0.77 -2.42
CA ALA A 83 10.86 -0.10 -2.06
C ALA A 83 11.35 -1.56 -2.20
N PRO A 84 11.76 -2.23 -1.12
CA PRO A 84 12.27 -3.60 -1.18
C PRO A 84 11.23 -4.60 -1.68
N GLU A 85 11.69 -5.61 -2.40
CA GLU A 85 10.90 -6.83 -2.64
C GLU A 85 11.10 -7.83 -1.49
N ALA A 86 10.13 -8.74 -1.34
CA ALA A 86 10.20 -9.75 -0.29
C ALA A 86 11.38 -10.69 -0.52
N GLY A 87 12.32 -10.70 0.42
CA GLY A 87 13.55 -11.51 0.35
C GLY A 87 14.80 -10.72 0.01
N ASP A 88 14.68 -9.42 -0.30
CA ASP A 88 15.84 -8.56 -0.54
C ASP A 88 16.67 -8.37 0.73
N VAL A 89 17.99 -8.29 0.55
CA VAL A 89 18.96 -8.06 1.63
C VAL A 89 19.76 -6.80 1.33
N TYR A 90 19.71 -5.84 2.25
CA TYR A 90 20.45 -4.58 2.15
C TYR A 90 21.51 -4.51 3.25
N ARG A 91 22.70 -4.02 2.89
CA ARG A 91 23.76 -3.68 3.84
C ARG A 91 23.72 -2.17 4.09
N ILE A 92 23.60 -1.79 5.36
CA ILE A 92 23.51 -0.40 5.82
C ILE A 92 24.87 0.11 6.28
#